data_AF-A0AAE0NA46-F1
#
_entry.id   AF-A0AAE0NA46-F1
#
_cell.length_a   1.000
_cell.length_b   1.000
_cell.length_c   1.000
_cell.angle_alpha   90.00
_cell.angle_beta   90.00
_cell.angle_gamma   90.00
#
_symmetry.space_group_name_H-M   'P 1'
#
loop_
_entity.id
_entity.type
_entity.pdbx_description
1 polymer ?
#
loop_
_entity_poly.entity_id
_entity_poly.type
_entity_poly.pdbx_seq_one_letter_code
_entity_poly.pdbx_strand_id
1 'polypeptide(L)'
;MRDPGTGFIITDECLVVLRFRLETPGDGLSSQREPRKTNTAQGPASDPPSRNAVGNHPESQEKAKRTLAAFPVPASNTHDTMTLTRATPSGSPPAPAHEEYQYLELVRDILDNGELRRDRTGTGTYSIFAPRPLKFSLNRDGTPILPLLTTKRVFTRAVIAELLWFVGGNTSSTALSAAGVKIWDGNGSREFLDNLGLTHREVGDLGPVYGFQWRHFGADYVDCHADYAGQGVDQLARIIDTLRADPYDRRLILTAWNPKDLPQMVLPPCHMFAQFYVSYPRSRSTSSEASEPDKPKGHLHCQLYQRSCDMGLGVPFNIASYALLTHMLAHVCDLVPGSLTHVMGDAHVYLNHVDALRTQLEREPRDFPELEISAARPKGGSIDGWAAEDFVIKGYNPHKTIAMEMSV
;
A
#
# COMPACT_ATOMS: atom_id res chain seq x y z
N MET A 1 0.78 55.22 18.86
CA MET A 1 0.57 55.55 17.44
C MET A 1 0.39 54.24 16.69
N ARG A 2 -0.83 54.02 16.18
CA ARG A 2 -1.14 53.01 15.16
C ARG A 2 -0.92 53.68 13.80
N ASP A 3 -0.38 52.96 12.81
CA ASP A 3 -0.88 52.91 11.43
C ASP A 3 -0.15 51.79 10.64
N PRO A 4 -0.70 51.28 9.51
CA PRO A 4 -0.92 49.85 9.32
C PRO A 4 -0.45 49.38 7.93
N GLY A 5 -0.77 48.13 7.58
CA GLY A 5 -1.11 47.80 6.20
C GLY A 5 -0.01 47.13 5.38
N THR A 6 -0.01 45.80 5.39
CA THR A 6 0.21 45.06 4.14
C THR A 6 -0.66 43.82 4.18
N GLY A 7 -1.83 43.92 3.56
CA GLY A 7 -2.73 42.80 3.34
C GLY A 7 -2.18 41.92 2.22
N PHE A 8 -2.12 40.61 2.45
CA PHE A 8 -1.91 39.63 1.39
C PHE A 8 -3.27 39.23 0.82
N ILE A 9 -3.43 39.52 -0.48
CA ILE A 9 -4.55 39.11 -1.31
C ILE A 9 -4.30 37.66 -1.75
N ILE A 10 -5.22 36.75 -1.42
CA ILE A 10 -5.29 35.44 -2.06
C ILE A 10 -6.08 35.64 -3.36
N THR A 11 -5.42 35.43 -4.50
CA THR A 11 -6.10 35.31 -5.79
C THR A 11 -5.99 33.87 -6.26
N ASP A 12 -7.17 33.26 -6.46
CA ASP A 12 -7.38 32.02 -7.18
C ASP A 12 -7.03 32.25 -8.66
N GLU A 13 -5.91 31.72 -9.16
CA GLU A 13 -5.76 31.35 -10.58
C GLU A 13 -4.63 30.32 -10.74
N CYS A 14 -5.00 29.06 -11.03
CA CYS A 14 -4.19 28.15 -11.85
C CYS A 14 -5.08 26.99 -12.34
N LEU A 15 -5.99 27.31 -13.26
CA LEU A 15 -6.68 26.33 -14.10
C LEU A 15 -5.93 26.29 -15.44
N VAL A 16 -4.94 25.40 -15.59
CA VAL A 16 -4.24 25.21 -16.86
C VAL A 16 -5.09 24.32 -17.76
N VAL A 17 -5.79 24.94 -18.71
CA VAL A 17 -6.43 24.27 -19.84
C VAL A 17 -5.39 24.14 -20.96
N LEU A 18 -4.93 22.91 -21.21
CA LEU A 18 -4.14 22.55 -22.39
C LEU A 18 -5.06 22.52 -23.62
N ARG A 19 -4.98 23.55 -24.48
CA ARG A 19 -5.47 23.48 -25.88
C ARG A 19 -4.29 23.13 -26.78
N PHE A 20 -4.34 21.97 -27.43
CA PHE A 20 -3.47 21.63 -28.55
C PHE A 20 -3.94 22.38 -29.80
N ARG A 21 -3.05 23.19 -30.38
CA ARG A 21 -3.19 23.81 -31.70
C ARG A 21 -2.30 23.02 -32.67
N LEU A 22 -2.92 22.30 -33.60
CA LEU A 22 -2.23 21.69 -34.73
C LEU A 22 -2.07 22.78 -35.80
N GLU A 23 -0.83 23.13 -36.12
CA GLU A 23 -0.48 23.92 -37.30
C GLU A 23 0.23 23.01 -38.32
N THR A 24 -0.37 22.91 -39.50
CA THR A 24 0.22 22.35 -40.71
C THR A 24 1.00 23.43 -41.46
N PRO A 25 2.04 23.05 -42.22
CA PRO A 25 2.37 23.75 -43.46
C PRO A 25 2.16 22.83 -44.68
N GLY A 26 1.57 23.41 -45.73
CA GLY A 26 1.14 22.72 -46.95
C GLY A 26 2.18 22.61 -48.07
N ASP A 27 1.83 21.67 -48.96
CA ASP A 27 1.92 21.63 -50.43
C ASP A 27 3.19 22.03 -51.20
N GLY A 28 3.68 21.04 -51.97
CA GLY A 28 4.50 21.18 -53.18
C GLY A 28 4.31 19.96 -54.10
N LEU A 29 3.74 20.20 -55.29
CA LEU A 29 3.22 19.27 -56.30
C LEU A 29 4.24 18.26 -56.90
N SER A 30 3.78 17.07 -57.31
CA SER A 30 3.61 16.73 -58.75
C SER A 30 2.95 15.36 -59.02
N SER A 31 1.98 15.41 -59.93
CA SER A 31 1.23 14.39 -60.68
C SER A 31 1.84 12.99 -60.89
N GLN A 32 1.00 11.93 -60.83
CA GLN A 32 0.40 11.26 -62.00
C GLN A 32 -0.85 10.43 -61.61
N ARG A 33 -1.89 10.53 -62.43
CA ARG A 33 -3.17 9.76 -62.48
C ARG A 33 -2.97 8.59 -63.46
N GLU A 34 -3.45 7.35 -63.28
CA GLU A 34 -4.81 6.78 -63.44
C GLU A 34 -4.63 5.25 -63.72
N PRO A 35 -5.66 4.37 -63.92
CA PRO A 35 -6.97 4.21 -63.28
C PRO A 35 -7.30 2.76 -62.83
N ARG A 36 -8.36 2.66 -62.01
CA ARG A 36 -9.39 1.58 -61.83
C ARG A 36 -9.15 0.16 -62.36
N LYS A 37 -9.48 -0.83 -61.51
CA LYS A 37 -10.51 -1.84 -61.81
C LYS A 37 -11.37 -2.19 -60.59
N THR A 38 -12.66 -1.97 -60.75
CA THR A 38 -13.78 -2.48 -59.98
C THR A 38 -13.99 -3.98 -60.26
N ASN A 39 -14.42 -4.75 -59.27
CA ASN A 39 -15.31 -5.87 -59.55
C ASN A 39 -16.39 -6.01 -58.47
N THR A 40 -17.62 -6.01 -58.97
CA THR A 40 -18.91 -6.14 -58.33
C THR A 40 -19.26 -7.60 -58.02
N ALA A 41 -19.97 -7.84 -56.92
CA ALA A 41 -21.04 -8.83 -56.83
C ALA A 41 -22.03 -8.47 -55.69
N GLN A 42 -23.22 -8.01 -56.10
CA GLN A 42 -24.50 -8.06 -55.38
C GLN A 42 -24.98 -9.52 -55.33
N GLY A 43 -25.85 -10.03 -54.45
CA GLY A 43 -26.71 -9.58 -53.35
C GLY A 43 -27.32 -10.86 -52.71
N PRO A 44 -28.55 -10.91 -52.16
CA PRO A 44 -29.41 -9.83 -51.70
C PRO A 44 -29.82 -9.96 -50.21
N ALA A 45 -30.48 -8.91 -49.73
CA ALA A 45 -31.05 -8.73 -48.40
C ALA A 45 -32.35 -9.52 -48.17
N SER A 46 -32.65 -9.77 -46.89
CA SER A 46 -34.02 -9.95 -46.40
C SER A 46 -34.12 -9.54 -44.93
N ASP A 47 -34.89 -8.50 -44.67
CA ASP A 47 -35.46 -8.07 -43.38
C ASP A 47 -36.76 -7.34 -43.74
N PRO A 48 -37.72 -7.12 -42.82
CA PRO A 48 -38.27 -7.96 -41.74
C PRO A 48 -39.81 -7.95 -41.85
N PRO A 49 -40.57 -8.26 -40.77
CA PRO A 49 -41.85 -7.57 -40.60
C PRO A 49 -41.96 -6.82 -39.26
N SER A 50 -42.64 -5.70 -39.42
CA SER A 50 -42.92 -4.60 -38.51
C SER A 50 -44.10 -4.84 -37.55
N ARG A 51 -44.12 -3.99 -36.50
CA ARG A 51 -45.24 -3.25 -35.89
C ARG A 51 -45.56 -3.61 -34.43
N ASN A 52 -45.29 -2.66 -33.54
CA ASN A 52 -46.35 -1.80 -33.00
C ASN A 52 -45.76 -0.50 -32.42
N ALA A 53 -46.31 0.61 -32.88
CA ALA A 53 -46.18 1.94 -32.28
C ALA A 53 -47.60 2.42 -31.95
N VAL A 54 -47.80 3.00 -30.76
CA VAL A 54 -48.72 4.09 -30.38
C VAL A 54 -48.47 4.32 -28.86
N GLY A 55 -48.21 5.50 -28.31
CA GLY A 55 -48.25 6.84 -28.87
C GLY A 55 -47.61 7.88 -27.94
N ASN A 56 -47.33 9.06 -28.50
CA ASN A 56 -47.02 10.31 -27.81
C ASN A 56 -48.32 11.09 -27.59
N HIS A 57 -48.46 11.80 -26.45
CA HIS A 57 -48.67 13.27 -26.34
C HIS A 57 -48.90 13.74 -24.87
N PRO A 58 -48.85 15.06 -24.52
CA PRO A 58 -47.80 15.62 -23.66
C PRO A 58 -48.31 16.43 -22.42
N GLU A 59 -47.38 17.13 -21.76
CA GLU A 59 -47.56 18.31 -20.86
C GLU A 59 -48.26 18.08 -19.50
N SER A 60 -47.66 18.43 -18.36
CA SER A 60 -47.52 19.83 -17.93
C SER A 60 -46.71 19.92 -16.63
N GLN A 61 -45.84 20.93 -16.54
CA GLN A 61 -45.24 21.39 -15.29
C GLN A 61 -46.18 22.41 -14.64
N GLU A 62 -46.52 22.25 -13.36
CA GLU A 62 -46.84 23.41 -12.53
C GLU A 62 -46.51 23.23 -11.04
N LYS A 63 -46.00 24.33 -10.49
CA LYS A 63 -45.52 24.56 -9.13
C LYS A 63 -46.63 24.43 -8.07
N ALA A 64 -46.27 23.92 -6.90
CA ALA A 64 -46.96 24.30 -5.66
C ALA A 64 -45.95 24.48 -4.52
N LYS A 65 -45.73 25.75 -4.18
CA LYS A 65 -45.03 26.24 -2.99
C LYS A 65 -45.74 25.72 -1.74
N ARG A 66 -45.02 25.13 -0.78
CA ARG A 66 -45.51 24.90 0.58
C ARG A 66 -44.88 25.90 1.55
N THR A 67 -45.77 26.73 2.10
CA THR A 67 -45.56 27.76 3.11
C THR A 67 -45.14 27.14 4.45
N LEU A 68 -44.10 27.69 5.07
CA LEU A 68 -43.69 27.45 6.45
C LEU A 68 -44.72 28.07 7.41
N ALA A 69 -45.37 27.24 8.23
CA ALA A 69 -46.20 27.69 9.35
C ALA A 69 -45.33 27.82 10.60
N ALA A 70 -45.38 29.01 11.21
CA ALA A 70 -44.73 29.35 12.47
C ALA A 70 -45.45 28.65 13.64
N PHE A 71 -44.69 28.05 14.55
CA PHE A 71 -45.20 27.54 15.84
C PHE A 71 -45.05 28.61 16.93
N PRO A 72 -46.01 28.73 17.88
CA PRO A 72 -45.98 29.76 18.90
C PRO A 72 -45.09 29.38 20.09
N VAL A 73 -44.49 30.41 20.69
CA VAL A 73 -43.73 30.36 21.95
C VAL A 73 -44.71 30.34 23.14
N PRO A 74 -44.52 29.48 24.15
CA PRO A 74 -45.04 29.72 25.49
C PRO A 74 -43.90 30.14 26.44
N ALA A 75 -44.14 31.20 27.20
CA ALA A 75 -43.34 31.60 28.34
C ALA A 75 -43.98 31.06 29.64
N SER A 76 -43.19 30.46 30.53
CA SER A 76 -43.30 30.71 31.98
C SER A 76 -42.18 30.03 32.77
N ASN A 77 -41.66 30.80 33.73
CA ASN A 77 -40.67 30.47 34.76
C ASN A 77 -40.97 29.22 35.59
N THR A 78 -39.92 28.51 36.02
CA THR A 78 -39.55 28.31 37.43
C THR A 78 -38.10 27.82 37.54
N HIS A 79 -37.36 28.40 38.49
CA HIS A 79 -36.01 27.98 38.87
C HIS A 79 -36.07 26.68 39.66
N ASP A 80 -35.37 25.64 39.21
CA ASP A 80 -34.94 24.53 40.05
C ASP A 80 -33.50 24.16 39.73
N THR A 81 -32.60 24.53 40.64
CA THR A 81 -31.17 24.22 40.58
C THR A 81 -30.97 22.76 40.95
N MET A 82 -31.03 21.85 39.97
CA MET A 82 -30.55 20.49 40.14
C MET A 82 -29.02 20.45 39.97
N THR A 83 -28.32 20.33 41.09
CA THR A 83 -26.90 20.03 41.14
C THR A 83 -26.65 18.62 40.57
N LEU A 84 -26.25 18.54 39.30
CA LEU A 84 -25.76 17.31 38.68
C LEU A 84 -24.38 16.98 39.27
N THR A 85 -24.35 16.13 40.29
CA THR A 85 -23.13 15.46 40.75
C THR A 85 -22.65 14.53 39.64
N ARG A 86 -21.71 15.00 38.82
CA ARG A 86 -21.04 14.18 37.81
C ARG A 86 -20.12 13.20 38.53
N ALA A 87 -20.60 11.98 38.75
CA ALA A 87 -19.76 10.87 39.18
C ALA A 87 -18.60 10.72 38.17
N THR A 88 -17.37 10.94 38.62
CA THR A 88 -16.17 10.63 37.86
C THR A 88 -16.06 9.11 37.73
N PRO A 89 -15.99 8.53 36.52
CA PRO A 89 -15.73 7.11 36.37
C PRO A 89 -14.32 6.85 36.90
N SER A 90 -14.22 6.25 38.09
CA SER A 90 -12.97 5.78 38.69
C SER A 90 -12.59 4.44 38.08
N GLY A 91 -12.23 4.45 36.81
CA GLY A 91 -11.67 3.29 36.12
C GLY A 91 -10.64 3.79 35.14
N SER A 92 -9.39 3.33 35.27
CA SER A 92 -8.42 3.44 34.19
C SER A 92 -9.09 2.91 32.91
N PRO A 93 -8.96 3.59 31.76
CA PRO A 93 -9.50 3.07 30.51
C PRO A 93 -8.97 1.64 30.31
N PRO A 94 -9.79 0.69 29.82
CA PRO A 94 -9.33 -0.65 29.52
C PRO A 94 -8.10 -0.55 28.61
N ALA A 95 -7.12 -1.42 28.83
CA ALA A 95 -5.94 -1.47 27.97
C ALA A 95 -6.41 -1.61 26.51
N PRO A 96 -5.80 -0.88 25.57
CA PRO A 96 -6.19 -0.99 24.17
C PRO A 96 -6.05 -2.44 23.72
N ALA A 97 -7.02 -2.93 22.95
CA ALA A 97 -6.98 -4.27 22.39
C ALA A 97 -5.69 -4.47 21.56
N HIS A 98 -5.14 -5.69 21.60
CA HIS A 98 -3.90 -6.02 20.87
C HIS A 98 -4.03 -5.70 19.37
N GLU A 99 -3.01 -5.08 18.78
CA GLU A 99 -3.08 -4.56 17.40
C GLU A 99 -3.31 -5.64 16.34
N GLU A 100 -2.96 -6.90 16.61
CA GLU A 100 -3.25 -8.06 15.74
C GLU A 100 -4.75 -8.32 15.53
N TYR A 101 -5.62 -7.87 16.45
CA TYR A 101 -7.07 -7.98 16.25
C TYR A 101 -7.54 -7.24 15.01
N GLN A 102 -6.85 -6.19 14.56
CA GLN A 102 -7.19 -5.52 13.29
C GLN A 102 -7.11 -6.46 12.08
N TYR A 103 -6.11 -7.37 12.06
CA TYR A 103 -5.98 -8.38 11.01
C TYR A 103 -7.07 -9.45 11.14
N LEU A 104 -7.31 -9.96 12.36
CA LEU A 104 -8.31 -11.01 12.60
C LEU A 104 -9.74 -10.52 12.31
N GLU A 105 -10.07 -9.30 12.71
CA GLU A 105 -11.35 -8.66 12.43
C GLU A 105 -11.56 -8.47 10.94
N LEU A 106 -10.53 -8.05 10.19
CA LEU A 106 -10.63 -7.93 8.73
C LEU A 106 -10.80 -9.30 8.06
N VAL A 107 -10.10 -10.33 8.52
CA VAL A 107 -10.32 -11.71 8.03
C VAL A 107 -11.77 -12.13 8.28
N ARG A 108 -12.30 -11.89 9.48
CA ARG A 108 -13.69 -12.21 9.82
C ARG A 108 -14.68 -11.44 8.95
N ASP A 109 -14.46 -10.14 8.75
CA ASP A 109 -15.31 -9.29 7.91
C ASP A 109 -15.33 -9.78 6.45
N ILE A 110 -14.19 -10.16 5.88
CA ILE A 110 -14.13 -10.74 4.53
C ILE A 110 -14.88 -12.07 4.45
N LEU A 111 -14.78 -12.93 5.47
CA LEU A 111 -15.49 -14.21 5.48
C LEU A 111 -17.01 -14.06 5.63
N ASP A 112 -17.46 -13.07 6.42
CA ASP A 112 -18.87 -12.87 6.72
C ASP A 112 -19.58 -12.01 5.65
N ASN A 113 -18.90 -10.99 5.13
CA ASN A 113 -19.48 -9.94 4.28
C ASN A 113 -18.80 -9.81 2.91
N GLY A 114 -17.72 -10.54 2.64
CA GLY A 114 -16.98 -10.45 1.38
C GLY A 114 -17.75 -10.95 0.17
N GLU A 115 -17.57 -10.28 -0.97
CA GLU A 115 -18.14 -10.72 -2.24
C GLU A 115 -17.39 -11.96 -2.75
N LEU A 116 -18.12 -13.01 -3.13
CA LEU A 116 -17.56 -14.14 -3.85
C LEU A 116 -17.17 -13.71 -5.27
N ARG A 117 -15.88 -13.77 -5.60
CA ARG A 117 -15.32 -13.38 -6.90
C ARG A 117 -14.53 -14.51 -7.53
N ARG A 118 -14.56 -14.54 -8.86
CA ARG A 118 -13.60 -15.31 -9.65
C ARG A 118 -12.28 -14.56 -9.67
N ASP A 119 -11.18 -15.30 -9.74
CA ASP A 119 -9.84 -14.73 -9.78
C ASP A 119 -8.99 -15.41 -10.87
N ARG A 120 -7.78 -14.88 -11.11
CA ARG A 120 -6.90 -15.35 -12.18
C ARG A 120 -6.39 -16.79 -11.99
N THR A 121 -6.33 -17.30 -10.75
CA THR A 121 -5.83 -18.64 -10.43
C THR A 121 -6.91 -19.71 -10.60
N GLY A 122 -8.18 -19.30 -10.71
CA GLY A 122 -9.33 -20.19 -10.82
C GLY A 122 -9.81 -20.77 -9.47
N THR A 123 -9.17 -20.41 -8.35
CA THR A 123 -9.54 -20.87 -7.01
C THR A 123 -10.81 -20.19 -6.49
N GLY A 124 -10.99 -18.91 -6.85
CA GLY A 124 -12.02 -18.04 -6.29
C GLY A 124 -11.62 -17.44 -4.94
N THR A 125 -12.27 -16.32 -4.60
CA THR A 125 -12.01 -15.56 -3.38
C THR A 125 -13.28 -14.99 -2.77
N TYR A 126 -13.30 -14.78 -1.45
CA TYR A 126 -14.13 -13.73 -0.84
C TYR A 126 -13.30 -12.45 -0.73
N SER A 127 -13.85 -11.29 -1.09
CA SER A 127 -13.09 -10.03 -1.06
C SER A 127 -13.90 -8.83 -0.60
N ILE A 128 -13.21 -7.85 -0.02
CA ILE A 128 -13.71 -6.50 0.25
C ILE A 128 -12.73 -5.49 -0.36
N PHE A 129 -13.26 -4.45 -0.99
CA PHE A 129 -12.45 -3.37 -1.57
C PHE A 129 -12.27 -2.22 -0.57
N ALA A 130 -11.03 -1.74 -0.47
CA ALA A 130 -10.62 -0.60 0.35
C ALA A 130 -11.11 -0.66 1.81
N PRO A 131 -10.82 -1.76 2.55
CA PRO A 131 -11.17 -1.85 3.96
C PRO A 131 -10.44 -0.79 4.78
N ARG A 132 -10.86 -0.63 6.04
CA ARG A 132 -10.17 0.24 7.00
C ARG A 132 -8.68 -0.15 7.09
N PRO A 133 -7.73 0.79 6.96
CA PRO A 133 -6.31 0.49 7.07
C PRO A 133 -5.92 -0.10 8.43
N LEU A 134 -4.99 -1.04 8.41
CA LEU A 134 -4.38 -1.59 9.62
C LEU A 134 -3.27 -0.67 10.09
N LYS A 135 -3.13 -0.43 11.40
CA LYS A 135 -2.05 0.40 11.93
C LYS A 135 -1.34 -0.28 13.09
N PHE A 136 -0.02 -0.38 12.99
CA PHE A 136 0.83 -1.07 13.96
C PHE A 136 1.87 -0.11 14.53
N SER A 137 2.03 -0.10 15.85
CA SER A 137 3.17 0.55 16.48
C SER A 137 4.44 -0.26 16.23
N LEU A 138 5.54 0.44 15.96
CA LEU A 138 6.86 -0.17 15.79
C LEU A 138 7.76 0.08 17.00
N ASN A 139 7.26 0.79 18.01
CA ASN A 139 7.97 1.09 19.23
C ASN A 139 7.00 1.07 20.43
N ARG A 140 7.39 0.40 21.51
CA ARG A 140 6.67 0.35 22.78
C ARG A 140 7.58 0.93 23.85
N ASP A 141 7.27 2.16 24.26
CA ASP A 141 7.96 2.86 25.35
C ASP A 141 9.50 2.90 25.21
N GLY A 142 9.98 3.15 23.99
CA GLY A 142 11.41 3.19 23.65
C GLY A 142 11.96 1.87 23.12
N THR A 143 11.24 0.76 23.27
CA THR A 143 11.66 -0.57 22.80
C THR A 143 11.14 -0.82 21.39
N PRO A 144 12.00 -1.05 20.38
CA PRO A 144 11.56 -1.45 19.05
C PRO A 144 10.83 -2.80 19.08
N ILE A 145 9.66 -2.86 18.46
CA ILE A 145 8.84 -4.07 18.35
C ILE A 145 8.54 -4.35 16.88
N LEU A 146 8.34 -5.62 16.54
CA LEU A 146 7.99 -6.04 15.19
C LEU A 146 6.56 -6.60 15.20
N PRO A 147 5.60 -6.04 14.43
CA PRO A 147 4.25 -6.61 14.28
C PRO A 147 4.29 -7.91 13.47
N LEU A 148 4.86 -8.94 14.08
CA LEU A 148 4.96 -10.28 13.54
C LEU A 148 3.82 -11.10 14.14
N LEU A 149 2.83 -11.42 13.31
CA LEU A 149 1.59 -12.07 13.77
C LEU A 149 1.90 -13.32 14.61
N THR A 150 1.08 -13.52 15.64
CA THR A 150 1.28 -14.54 16.66
C THR A 150 0.20 -15.62 16.63
N THR A 151 -0.98 -15.35 16.05
CA THR A 151 -2.05 -16.33 15.88
C THR A 151 -1.68 -17.45 14.89
N LYS A 152 -0.65 -17.25 14.07
CA LYS A 152 0.09 -18.31 13.38
C LYS A 152 1.58 -17.95 13.29
N ARG A 153 2.43 -18.96 13.16
CA ARG A 153 3.86 -18.75 12.90
C ARG A 153 4.07 -18.20 11.49
N VAL A 154 4.68 -17.02 11.40
CA VAL A 154 5.14 -16.40 10.15
C VAL A 154 6.54 -16.92 9.80
N PHE A 155 6.83 -17.10 8.52
CA PHE A 155 8.14 -17.59 8.06
C PHE A 155 9.19 -16.47 8.04
N THR A 156 9.64 -16.04 9.21
CA THR A 156 10.44 -14.82 9.38
C THR A 156 11.77 -14.81 8.64
N ARG A 157 12.44 -15.97 8.49
CA ARG A 157 13.66 -16.08 7.68
C ARG A 157 13.41 -15.66 6.23
N ALA A 158 12.27 -16.03 5.67
CA ALA A 158 11.90 -15.63 4.32
C ALA A 158 11.59 -14.14 4.24
N VAL A 159 10.92 -13.56 5.24
CA VAL A 159 10.65 -12.11 5.32
C VAL A 159 11.94 -11.30 5.25
N ILE A 160 12.92 -11.68 6.07
CA ILE A 160 14.21 -10.98 6.12
C ILE A 160 14.97 -11.17 4.81
N ALA A 161 15.09 -12.41 4.32
CA ALA A 161 15.83 -12.71 3.10
C ALA A 161 15.25 -11.99 1.86
N GLU A 162 13.92 -11.98 1.71
CA GLU A 162 13.26 -11.29 0.61
C GLU A 162 13.42 -9.77 0.71
N LEU A 163 13.31 -9.19 1.92
CA LEU A 163 13.51 -7.76 2.09
C LEU A 163 14.95 -7.35 1.70
N LEU A 164 15.96 -8.11 2.13
CA LEU A 164 17.34 -7.86 1.76
C LEU A 164 17.58 -8.04 0.25
N TRP A 165 16.88 -9.00 -0.37
CA TRP A 165 16.87 -9.19 -1.82
C TRP A 165 16.26 -8.00 -2.57
N PHE A 166 15.15 -7.44 -2.08
CA PHE A 166 14.56 -6.19 -2.62
C PHE A 166 15.51 -5.01 -2.45
N VAL A 167 16.08 -4.83 -1.25
CA VAL A 167 17.06 -3.76 -0.99
C VAL A 167 18.22 -3.89 -1.96
N GLY A 168 18.77 -5.10 -2.17
CA GLY A 168 19.86 -5.33 -3.11
C GLY A 168 19.52 -5.16 -4.59
N GLY A 169 18.28 -4.83 -4.96
CA GLY A 169 17.90 -4.67 -6.36
C GLY A 169 17.85 -5.98 -7.16
N ASN A 170 17.92 -7.14 -6.50
CA ASN A 170 18.01 -8.44 -7.16
C ASN A 170 16.64 -8.82 -7.76
N THR A 171 16.68 -9.54 -8.87
CA THR A 171 15.50 -9.98 -9.65
C THR A 171 15.49 -11.46 -9.98
N SER A 172 16.48 -12.22 -9.49
CA SER A 172 16.54 -13.67 -9.64
C SER A 172 16.00 -14.37 -8.40
N SER A 173 14.99 -15.23 -8.55
CA SER A 173 14.49 -16.07 -7.47
C SER A 173 15.54 -17.08 -6.99
N THR A 174 16.48 -17.47 -7.85
CA THR A 174 17.52 -18.48 -7.53
C THR A 174 18.36 -18.09 -6.32
N ALA A 175 18.61 -16.79 -6.11
CA ALA A 175 19.34 -16.27 -4.96
C ALA A 175 18.59 -16.57 -3.64
N LEU A 176 17.26 -16.42 -3.65
CA LEU A 176 16.41 -16.79 -2.50
C LEU A 176 16.34 -18.31 -2.34
N SER A 177 16.19 -19.07 -3.43
CA SER A 177 16.12 -20.53 -3.39
C SER A 177 17.41 -21.13 -2.83
N ALA A 178 18.57 -20.59 -3.19
CA ALA A 178 19.88 -20.97 -2.65
C ALA A 178 20.00 -20.70 -1.14
N ALA A 179 19.36 -19.64 -0.65
CA ALA A 179 19.19 -19.36 0.79
C ALA A 179 18.07 -20.19 1.44
N GLY A 180 17.50 -21.17 0.72
CA GLY A 180 16.41 -22.04 1.16
C GLY A 180 15.06 -21.35 1.33
N VAL A 181 14.85 -20.23 0.65
CA VAL A 181 13.60 -19.45 0.62
C VAL A 181 12.97 -19.60 -0.76
N LYS A 182 11.85 -20.31 -0.85
CA LYS A 182 11.25 -20.78 -2.12
C LYS A 182 9.98 -20.05 -2.55
N ILE A 183 9.72 -18.88 -1.95
CA ILE A 183 8.44 -18.16 -2.13
C ILE A 183 8.23 -17.64 -3.56
N TRP A 184 9.30 -17.50 -4.35
CA TRP A 184 9.26 -17.09 -5.76
C TRP A 184 9.47 -18.23 -6.77
N ASP A 185 9.74 -19.46 -6.31
CA ASP A 185 10.07 -20.59 -7.20
C ASP A 185 8.93 -20.90 -8.18
N GLY A 186 7.67 -20.81 -7.71
CA GLY A 186 6.49 -21.05 -8.55
C GLY A 186 6.39 -20.06 -9.71
N ASN A 187 6.46 -18.76 -9.40
CA ASN A 187 6.38 -17.69 -10.40
C ASN A 187 7.63 -17.58 -11.29
N GLY A 188 8.79 -18.06 -10.82
CA GLY A 188 10.02 -18.11 -11.60
C GLY A 188 10.20 -19.40 -12.41
N SER A 189 9.26 -20.34 -12.35
CA SER A 189 9.37 -21.63 -13.05
C SER A 189 9.29 -21.48 -14.58
N ARG A 190 9.88 -22.42 -15.31
CA ARG A 190 9.82 -22.45 -16.78
C ARG A 190 8.38 -22.42 -17.29
N GLU A 191 7.51 -23.24 -16.70
CA GLU A 191 6.10 -23.32 -17.04
C GLU A 191 5.38 -21.98 -16.86
N PHE A 192 5.59 -21.30 -15.73
CA PHE A 192 4.95 -20.02 -15.46
C PHE A 192 5.45 -18.91 -16.42
N LEU A 193 6.74 -18.87 -16.68
CA LEU A 193 7.33 -17.93 -17.65
C LEU A 193 6.78 -18.15 -19.06
N ASP A 194 6.66 -19.40 -19.50
CA ASP A 194 6.13 -19.75 -20.83
C ASP A 194 4.65 -19.39 -20.95
N ASN A 195 3.86 -19.61 -19.90
CA ASN A 195 2.44 -19.22 -19.84
C ASN A 195 2.26 -17.69 -19.97
N LEU A 196 3.25 -16.90 -19.57
CA LEU A 196 3.27 -15.44 -19.75
C LEU A 196 3.87 -15.00 -21.10
N GLY A 197 4.33 -15.93 -21.94
CA GLY A 197 5.04 -15.61 -23.19
C GLY A 197 6.47 -15.12 -22.98
N LEU A 198 7.04 -15.26 -21.78
CA LEU A 198 8.41 -14.88 -21.43
C LEU A 198 9.40 -16.02 -21.71
N THR A 199 9.29 -16.65 -22.88
CA THR A 199 10.07 -17.82 -23.30
C THR A 199 11.57 -17.55 -23.43
N HIS A 200 11.95 -16.28 -23.58
CA HIS A 200 13.34 -15.83 -23.68
C HIS A 200 14.04 -15.66 -22.32
N ARG A 201 13.29 -15.57 -21.22
CA ARG A 201 13.85 -15.44 -19.86
C ARG A 201 14.38 -16.78 -19.38
N GLU A 202 15.44 -16.80 -18.59
CA GLU A 202 15.87 -18.01 -17.91
C GLU A 202 15.01 -18.33 -16.68
N VAL A 203 15.09 -19.57 -16.18
CA VAL A 203 14.37 -19.98 -14.96
C VAL A 203 14.84 -19.16 -13.77
N GLY A 204 13.90 -18.53 -13.10
CA GLY A 204 14.12 -17.68 -11.95
C GLY A 204 14.37 -16.21 -12.25
N ASP A 205 14.52 -15.80 -13.52
CA ASP A 205 14.47 -14.38 -13.89
C ASP A 205 13.03 -13.86 -13.78
N LEU A 206 12.77 -13.03 -12.76
CA LEU A 206 11.44 -12.49 -12.47
C LEU A 206 11.13 -11.21 -13.27
N GLY A 207 12.08 -10.70 -14.04
CA GLY A 207 12.00 -9.41 -14.71
C GLY A 207 12.21 -8.22 -13.77
N PRO A 208 11.87 -6.98 -14.20
CA PRO A 208 12.15 -5.75 -13.45
C PRO A 208 11.20 -5.53 -12.26
N VAL A 209 11.11 -6.51 -11.36
CA VAL A 209 10.21 -6.52 -10.19
C VAL A 209 10.78 -5.72 -9.02
N TYR A 210 9.89 -5.26 -8.12
CA TYR A 210 10.17 -4.68 -6.80
C TYR A 210 11.55 -4.02 -6.61
N GLY A 211 12.56 -4.80 -6.16
CA GLY A 211 13.90 -4.30 -5.86
C GLY A 211 14.55 -3.57 -7.03
N PHE A 212 14.38 -4.08 -8.25
CA PHE A 212 14.82 -3.38 -9.45
C PHE A 212 14.19 -2.00 -9.56
N GLN A 213 12.87 -1.90 -9.37
CA GLN A 213 12.20 -0.60 -9.40
C GLN A 213 12.65 0.29 -8.24
N TRP A 214 12.96 -0.26 -7.07
CA TRP A 214 13.44 0.53 -5.92
C TRP A 214 14.82 1.15 -6.17
N ARG A 215 15.72 0.43 -6.83
CA ARG A 215 17.12 0.85 -7.01
C ARG A 215 17.42 1.43 -8.40
N HIS A 216 16.61 1.07 -9.40
CA HIS A 216 16.86 1.33 -10.83
C HIS A 216 15.60 1.77 -11.58
N PHE A 217 14.71 2.53 -10.94
CA PHE A 217 13.42 2.92 -11.54
C PHE A 217 13.61 3.58 -12.92
N GLY A 218 12.97 3.04 -13.94
CA GLY A 218 13.00 3.55 -15.31
C GLY A 218 14.21 3.13 -16.15
N ALA A 219 15.16 2.36 -15.60
CA ALA A 219 16.20 1.72 -16.40
C ALA A 219 15.61 0.66 -17.35
N ASP A 220 16.23 0.44 -18.50
CA ASP A 220 15.82 -0.62 -19.43
C ASP A 220 16.34 -1.97 -18.92
N TYR A 221 15.42 -2.90 -18.69
CA TYR A 221 15.75 -4.23 -18.18
C TYR A 221 16.31 -5.12 -19.30
N VAL A 222 17.41 -5.83 -19.01
CA VAL A 222 18.04 -6.82 -19.89
C VAL A 222 17.71 -8.22 -19.38
N ASP A 223 18.36 -8.63 -18.30
CA ASP A 223 18.15 -9.90 -17.59
C ASP A 223 18.53 -9.75 -16.10
N CYS A 224 18.44 -10.84 -15.34
CA CYS A 224 18.72 -10.82 -13.90
C CYS A 224 20.21 -10.87 -13.52
N HIS A 225 21.12 -10.96 -14.50
CA HIS A 225 22.59 -10.97 -14.31
C HIS A 225 23.26 -9.65 -14.67
N ALA A 226 22.60 -8.80 -15.46
CA ALA A 226 23.13 -7.53 -15.90
C ALA A 226 23.46 -6.59 -14.73
N ASP A 227 24.51 -5.78 -14.89
CA ASP A 227 24.87 -4.74 -13.95
C ASP A 227 24.07 -3.47 -14.21
N TYR A 228 23.17 -3.14 -13.28
CA TYR A 228 22.33 -1.95 -13.32
C TYR A 228 22.87 -0.79 -12.47
N ALA A 229 24.09 -0.89 -11.92
CA ALA A 229 24.68 0.15 -11.10
C ALA A 229 24.67 1.52 -11.82
N GLY A 230 24.14 2.54 -11.13
CA GLY A 230 24.03 3.90 -11.66
C GLY A 230 22.96 4.11 -12.74
N GLN A 231 22.21 3.06 -13.11
CA GLN A 231 21.11 3.16 -14.07
C GLN A 231 19.78 3.45 -13.36
N GLY A 232 18.91 4.24 -14.02
CA GLY A 232 17.60 4.60 -13.50
C GLY A 232 17.66 5.53 -12.28
N VAL A 233 16.59 5.55 -11.50
CA VAL A 233 16.50 6.32 -10.25
C VAL A 233 16.58 5.37 -9.05
N ASP A 234 17.62 5.53 -8.21
CA ASP A 234 17.68 4.88 -6.90
C ASP A 234 16.78 5.64 -5.91
N GLN A 235 15.55 5.15 -5.78
CA GLN A 235 14.55 5.76 -4.89
C GLN A 235 14.92 5.55 -3.43
N LEU A 236 15.49 4.40 -3.08
CA LEU A 236 15.85 4.06 -1.70
C LEU A 236 16.98 4.97 -1.20
N ALA A 237 18.03 5.16 -2.00
CA ALA A 237 19.12 6.09 -1.68
C ALA A 237 18.59 7.52 -1.52
N ARG A 238 17.76 7.98 -2.46
CA ARG A 238 17.14 9.32 -2.39
C ARG A 238 16.31 9.53 -1.13
N ILE A 239 15.55 8.53 -0.69
CA ILE A 239 14.77 8.60 0.55
C ILE A 239 15.70 8.74 1.75
N ILE A 240 16.76 7.95 1.83
CA ILE A 240 17.73 7.99 2.94
C ILE A 240 18.42 9.36 3.00
N ASP A 241 18.89 9.87 1.86
CA ASP A 241 19.53 11.18 1.77
C ASP A 241 18.57 12.30 2.19
N THR A 242 17.32 12.22 1.74
CA THR A 242 16.29 13.21 2.09
C THR A 242 15.91 13.12 3.56
N LEU A 243 15.76 11.93 4.14
CA LEU A 243 15.47 11.74 5.57
C LEU A 243 16.56 12.35 6.47
N ARG A 244 17.82 12.28 6.04
CA ARG A 244 18.96 12.86 6.76
C ARG A 244 19.04 14.37 6.62
N ALA A 245 18.74 14.90 5.43
CA ALA A 245 18.89 16.32 5.13
C ALA A 245 17.64 17.16 5.49
N ASP A 246 16.45 16.70 5.10
CA ASP A 246 15.16 17.36 5.32
C ASP A 246 14.06 16.33 5.68
N PRO A 247 13.99 15.89 6.95
CA PRO A 247 13.00 14.90 7.40
C PRO A 247 11.54 15.38 7.32
N TYR A 248 11.29 16.67 7.07
CA TYR A 248 9.93 17.20 6.88
C TYR A 248 9.44 17.11 5.43
N ASP A 249 10.28 16.65 4.50
CA ASP A 249 9.90 16.51 3.10
C ASP A 249 8.68 15.57 2.95
N ARG A 250 7.79 15.93 2.03
CA ARG A 250 6.49 15.27 1.82
C ARG A 250 6.48 14.32 0.61
N ARG A 251 7.63 14.04 0.02
CA ARG A 251 7.83 13.27 -1.22
C ARG A 251 8.73 12.04 -1.01
N LEU A 252 8.86 11.60 0.24
CA LEU A 252 9.55 10.36 0.61
C LEU A 252 8.72 9.13 0.18
N ILE A 253 8.66 8.90 -1.14
CA ILE A 253 7.88 7.83 -1.78
C ILE A 253 8.82 6.79 -2.38
N LEU A 254 8.54 5.52 -2.09
CA LEU A 254 9.16 4.36 -2.72
C LEU A 254 8.11 3.61 -3.53
N THR A 255 8.20 3.59 -4.85
CA THR A 255 7.23 2.90 -5.71
C THR A 255 7.86 1.76 -6.51
N ALA A 256 7.16 0.63 -6.60
CA ALA A 256 7.46 -0.45 -7.53
C ALA A 256 6.54 -0.41 -8.77
N TRP A 257 5.50 0.43 -8.78
CA TRP A 257 4.54 0.49 -9.88
C TRP A 257 5.09 1.29 -11.06
N ASN A 258 5.48 0.57 -12.11
CA ASN A 258 5.96 1.16 -13.36
C ASN A 258 5.16 0.61 -14.54
N PRO A 259 4.17 1.37 -15.07
CA PRO A 259 3.32 0.92 -16.18
C PRO A 259 4.08 0.47 -17.44
N LYS A 260 5.25 1.06 -17.72
CA LYS A 260 6.09 0.68 -18.88
C LYS A 260 6.59 -0.76 -18.75
N ASP A 261 6.92 -1.16 -17.53
CA ASP A 261 7.63 -2.41 -17.25
C ASP A 261 6.69 -3.55 -16.83
N LEU A 262 5.42 -3.27 -16.49
CA LEU A 262 4.46 -4.31 -16.06
C LEU A 262 4.40 -5.53 -17.00
N PRO A 263 4.40 -5.39 -18.35
CA PRO A 263 4.37 -6.55 -19.24
C PRO A 263 5.63 -7.42 -19.17
N GLN A 264 6.72 -6.92 -18.59
CA GLN A 264 8.00 -7.62 -18.48
C GLN A 264 8.16 -8.37 -17.16
N MET A 265 7.28 -8.13 -16.18
CA MET A 265 7.33 -8.71 -14.84
C MET A 265 6.54 -10.01 -14.77
N VAL A 266 7.06 -11.02 -14.08
CA VAL A 266 6.30 -12.27 -13.85
C VAL A 266 5.05 -12.06 -13.01
N LEU A 267 5.05 -11.05 -12.15
CA LEU A 267 3.87 -10.66 -11.38
C LEU A 267 3.90 -9.15 -11.16
N PRO A 268 2.84 -8.41 -11.53
CA PRO A 268 2.74 -6.99 -11.20
C PRO A 268 2.86 -6.75 -9.69
N PRO A 269 3.54 -5.69 -9.22
CA PRO A 269 3.80 -5.47 -7.81
C PRO A 269 2.52 -5.43 -6.97
N CYS A 270 2.42 -6.26 -5.93
CA CYS A 270 1.28 -6.24 -5.00
C CYS A 270 1.38 -5.04 -4.06
N HIS A 271 2.47 -4.94 -3.30
CA HIS A 271 2.81 -3.78 -2.46
C HIS A 271 3.47 -2.71 -3.32
N MET A 272 2.62 -1.89 -3.93
CA MET A 272 2.98 -1.09 -5.09
C MET A 272 3.71 0.21 -4.75
N PHE A 273 3.43 0.84 -3.61
CA PHE A 273 4.25 1.94 -3.11
C PHE A 273 4.15 2.09 -1.59
N ALA A 274 5.14 2.75 -0.99
CA ALA A 274 5.11 3.23 0.38
C ALA A 274 5.51 4.71 0.48
N GLN A 275 4.94 5.39 1.46
CA GLN A 275 5.29 6.76 1.85
C GLN A 275 5.87 6.78 3.26
N PHE A 276 6.93 7.57 3.45
CA PHE A 276 7.52 7.80 4.75
C PHE A 276 7.21 9.20 5.28
N TYR A 277 7.17 9.32 6.61
CA TYR A 277 6.86 10.57 7.31
C TYR A 277 7.61 10.61 8.64
N VAL A 278 8.23 11.74 8.98
CA VAL A 278 8.90 11.92 10.27
C VAL A 278 8.06 12.82 11.17
N SER A 279 7.75 12.33 12.38
CA SER A 279 7.11 13.13 13.42
C SER A 279 8.09 13.46 14.56
N TYR A 280 7.79 14.51 15.32
CA TYR A 280 8.57 14.96 16.47
C TYR A 280 7.64 15.07 17.67
N PRO A 281 7.34 13.96 18.37
CA PRO A 281 6.42 13.97 19.50
C PRO A 281 6.91 14.91 20.59
N ARG A 282 6.01 15.73 21.15
CA ARG A 282 6.34 16.61 22.28
C ARG A 282 6.65 15.76 23.50
N SER A 283 7.77 16.05 24.18
CA SER A 283 8.07 15.44 25.47
C SER A 283 6.93 15.73 26.46
N ARG A 284 6.40 14.70 27.13
CA ARG A 284 5.45 14.86 28.25
C ARG A 284 6.17 15.30 29.54
N SER A 285 7.19 16.15 29.44
CA SER A 285 7.85 16.66 30.64
C SER A 285 6.91 17.60 31.39
N THR A 286 6.56 17.21 32.60
CA THR A 286 5.80 18.01 33.59
C THR A 286 6.72 18.83 34.50
N SER A 287 8.03 18.85 34.27
CA SER A 287 8.97 19.61 35.10
C SER A 287 9.20 21.01 34.54
N SER A 288 8.84 22.03 35.33
CA SER A 288 8.92 23.47 35.05
C SER A 288 10.33 24.07 35.09
N GLU A 289 11.38 23.28 34.87
CA GLU A 289 12.77 23.77 34.86
C GLU A 289 13.33 23.68 33.45
N ALA A 290 13.17 24.81 32.73
CA ALA A 290 13.61 24.99 31.36
C ALA A 290 15.13 25.16 31.29
N SER A 291 15.83 24.07 30.98
CA SER A 291 16.95 24.13 30.05
C SER A 291 16.39 23.95 28.63
N GLU A 292 16.98 24.63 27.63
CA GLU A 292 16.61 24.52 26.20
C GLU A 292 16.22 23.07 25.87
N PRO A 293 14.95 22.79 25.49
CA PRO A 293 14.52 21.43 25.28
C PRO A 293 15.27 20.86 24.08
N ASP A 294 16.10 19.83 24.32
CA ASP A 294 16.69 19.02 23.26
C ASP A 294 15.60 18.70 22.24
N LYS A 295 15.86 19.01 20.96
CA LYS A 295 14.91 18.69 19.87
C LYS A 295 14.58 17.20 20.00
N PRO A 296 13.30 16.82 20.17
CA PRO A 296 12.94 15.43 20.34
C PRO A 296 13.44 14.62 19.14
N LYS A 297 13.80 13.35 19.35
CA LYS A 297 14.25 12.50 18.25
C LYS A 297 13.10 12.28 17.26
N GLY A 298 13.40 12.27 15.96
CA GLY A 298 12.39 12.06 14.93
C GLY A 298 11.88 10.61 14.92
N HIS A 299 10.57 10.42 14.80
CA HIS A 299 9.93 9.11 14.67
C HIS A 299 9.55 8.87 13.21
N LEU A 300 10.09 7.82 12.59
CA LEU A 300 9.83 7.44 11.21
C LEU A 300 8.57 6.57 11.10
N HIS A 301 7.57 7.04 10.38
CA HIS A 301 6.35 6.32 10.07
C HIS A 301 6.37 5.88 8.60
N CYS A 302 5.74 4.74 8.32
CA CYS A 302 5.56 4.21 6.98
C CYS A 302 4.06 4.00 6.71
N GLN A 303 3.59 4.44 5.56
CA GLN A 303 2.30 4.05 4.99
C GLN A 303 2.55 3.21 3.75
N LEU A 304 2.11 1.95 3.76
CA LEU A 304 2.14 1.05 2.61
C LEU A 304 0.78 1.08 1.92
N TYR A 305 0.76 1.16 0.59
CA TYR A 305 -0.42 0.82 -0.22
C TYR A 305 -0.17 -0.48 -0.99
N GLN A 306 -1.04 -1.47 -0.76
CA GLN A 306 -1.01 -2.77 -1.42
C GLN A 306 -2.28 -2.96 -2.25
N ARG A 307 -2.15 -3.15 -3.57
CA ARG A 307 -3.32 -3.23 -4.48
C ARG A 307 -4.14 -4.51 -4.33
N SER A 308 -3.49 -5.60 -3.91
CA SER A 308 -4.05 -6.95 -3.88
C SER A 308 -3.44 -7.72 -2.71
N CYS A 309 -4.28 -8.17 -1.80
CA CYS A 309 -3.89 -8.57 -0.46
C CYS A 309 -4.48 -9.94 -0.11
N ASP A 310 -3.70 -10.99 -0.35
CA ASP A 310 -4.00 -12.32 0.17
C ASP A 310 -3.88 -12.30 1.70
N MET A 311 -5.02 -12.33 2.38
CA MET A 311 -5.10 -12.28 3.83
C MET A 311 -4.59 -13.57 4.50
N GLY A 312 -4.60 -14.70 3.78
CA GLY A 312 -4.13 -16.00 4.27
C GLY A 312 -2.62 -16.08 4.33
N LEU A 313 -1.94 -15.76 3.24
CA LEU A 313 -0.48 -15.91 3.11
C LEU A 313 0.26 -14.59 3.05
N GLY A 314 -0.13 -13.69 2.15
CA GLY A 314 0.64 -12.48 1.82
C GLY A 314 0.67 -11.43 2.92
N VAL A 315 -0.50 -11.01 3.43
CA VAL A 315 -0.61 -9.88 4.36
C VAL A 315 0.24 -10.02 5.64
N PRO A 316 0.26 -11.17 6.34
CA PRO A 316 1.17 -11.36 7.48
C PRO A 316 2.65 -11.13 7.14
N PHE A 317 3.05 -11.55 5.94
CA PHE A 317 4.41 -11.38 5.42
C PHE A 317 4.68 -9.90 5.08
N ASN A 318 3.73 -9.23 4.42
CA ASN A 318 3.87 -7.83 4.01
C ASN A 318 3.89 -6.86 5.21
N ILE A 319 3.11 -7.13 6.26
CA ILE A 319 3.16 -6.38 7.53
C ILE A 319 4.57 -6.46 8.12
N ALA A 320 5.10 -7.66 8.27
CA ALA A 320 6.44 -7.87 8.85
C ALA A 320 7.54 -7.25 7.97
N SER A 321 7.46 -7.39 6.65
CA SER A 321 8.45 -6.87 5.70
C SER A 321 8.55 -5.34 5.75
N TYR A 322 7.44 -4.61 5.62
CA TYR A 322 7.48 -3.14 5.64
C TYR A 322 7.70 -2.56 7.03
N ALA A 323 7.30 -3.26 8.10
CA ALA A 323 7.71 -2.90 9.44
C ALA A 323 9.24 -3.00 9.59
N LEU A 324 9.84 -4.09 9.12
CA LEU A 324 11.28 -4.30 9.15
C LEU A 324 12.04 -3.27 8.29
N LEU A 325 11.55 -2.96 7.08
CA LEU A 325 12.11 -1.88 6.25
C LEU A 325 12.10 -0.54 6.99
N THR A 326 11.01 -0.23 7.70
CA THR A 326 10.91 1.00 8.49
C THR A 326 11.92 1.02 9.63
N HIS A 327 12.14 -0.11 10.30
CA HIS A 327 13.21 -0.25 11.31
C HIS A 327 14.60 -0.05 10.71
N MET A 328 14.89 -0.64 9.55
CA MET A 328 16.17 -0.48 8.86
C MET A 328 16.40 0.99 8.47
N LEU A 329 15.42 1.64 7.84
CA LEU A 329 15.49 3.05 7.46
C LEU A 329 15.65 3.97 8.67
N ALA A 330 14.92 3.71 9.75
CA ALA A 330 15.06 4.47 10.99
C ALA A 330 16.47 4.32 11.56
N HIS A 331 17.03 3.11 11.56
CA HIS A 331 18.39 2.86 12.05
C HIS A 331 19.46 3.58 11.24
N VAL A 332 19.42 3.48 9.90
CA VAL A 332 20.41 4.14 9.03
C VAL A 332 20.24 5.66 8.98
N CYS A 333 19.09 6.20 9.37
CA CYS A 333 18.87 7.66 9.45
C CYS A 333 18.95 8.22 10.88
N ASP A 334 19.35 7.40 11.86
CA ASP A 334 19.33 7.73 13.29
C ASP A 334 17.99 8.32 13.77
N LEU A 335 16.89 7.67 13.38
CA LEU A 335 15.51 7.96 13.79
C LEU A 335 14.99 6.86 14.71
N VAL A 336 13.84 7.12 15.34
CA VAL A 336 13.08 6.12 16.10
C VAL A 336 12.04 5.49 15.16
N PRO A 337 11.85 4.16 15.14
CA PRO A 337 10.75 3.56 14.41
C PRO A 337 9.41 3.99 15.02
N GLY A 338 8.51 4.54 14.21
CA GLY A 338 7.21 5.07 14.63
C GLY A 338 6.10 4.05 14.47
N SER A 339 5.41 4.07 13.32
CA SER A 339 4.28 3.18 13.03
C SER A 339 4.26 2.73 11.58
N LEU A 340 3.74 1.54 11.33
CA LEU A 340 3.32 1.09 9.99
C LEU A 340 1.81 1.29 9.84
N THR A 341 1.35 1.89 8.74
CA THR A 341 -0.06 1.91 8.32
C THR A 341 -0.18 1.15 7.00
N HIS A 342 -0.94 0.07 6.98
CA HIS A 342 -1.14 -0.78 5.80
C HIS A 342 -2.52 -0.48 5.18
N VAL A 343 -2.50 0.20 4.05
CA VAL A 343 -3.67 0.50 3.22
C VAL A 343 -3.80 -0.57 2.13
N MET A 344 -4.99 -1.17 2.03
CA MET A 344 -5.25 -2.28 1.13
C MET A 344 -6.27 -1.87 0.06
N GLY A 345 -6.05 -2.31 -1.17
CA GLY A 345 -7.02 -2.23 -2.27
C GLY A 345 -7.99 -3.40 -2.21
N ASP A 346 -7.79 -4.40 -3.06
CA ASP A 346 -8.52 -5.67 -3.00
C ASP A 346 -7.97 -6.53 -1.85
N ALA A 347 -8.71 -6.63 -0.74
CA ALA A 347 -8.38 -7.50 0.37
C ALA A 347 -9.23 -8.76 0.31
N HIS A 348 -8.59 -9.93 0.23
CA HIS A 348 -9.30 -11.17 -0.07
C HIS A 348 -8.78 -12.39 0.69
N VAL A 349 -9.67 -13.36 0.82
CA VAL A 349 -9.41 -14.71 1.31
C VAL A 349 -9.69 -15.67 0.16
N TYR A 350 -8.69 -16.47 -0.22
CA TYR A 350 -8.90 -17.57 -1.15
C TYR A 350 -9.83 -18.63 -0.56
N LEU A 351 -10.67 -19.26 -1.40
CA LEU A 351 -11.64 -20.25 -0.93
C LEU A 351 -10.98 -21.45 -0.26
N ASN A 352 -9.81 -21.88 -0.73
CA ASN A 352 -9.03 -22.96 -0.13
C ASN A 352 -8.32 -22.57 1.19
N HIS A 353 -8.41 -21.31 1.64
CA HIS A 353 -7.85 -20.84 2.93
C HIS A 353 -8.93 -20.67 4.02
N VAL A 354 -10.22 -20.77 3.68
CA VAL A 354 -11.32 -20.46 4.60
C VAL A 354 -11.24 -21.25 5.90
N ASP A 355 -11.08 -22.57 5.82
CA ASP A 355 -11.05 -23.42 7.01
C ASP A 355 -9.81 -23.17 7.87
N ALA A 356 -8.65 -23.00 7.23
CA ALA A 356 -7.40 -22.64 7.89
C ALA A 356 -7.53 -21.30 8.65
N LEU A 357 -8.18 -20.31 8.03
CA LEU A 357 -8.40 -19.00 8.64
C LEU A 357 -9.44 -19.05 9.76
N ARG A 358 -10.49 -19.87 9.65
CA ARG A 358 -11.43 -20.11 10.76
C ARG A 358 -10.71 -20.66 11.99
N THR A 359 -9.81 -21.63 11.82
CA THR A 359 -8.96 -22.12 12.93
C THR A 359 -8.05 -21.03 13.49
N GLN A 360 -7.53 -20.12 12.64
CA GLN A 360 -6.73 -19.00 13.12
C GLN A 360 -7.55 -18.01 13.96
N LEU A 361 -8.81 -17.75 13.57
CA LEU A 361 -9.73 -16.81 14.24
C LEU A 361 -10.13 -17.24 15.65
N GLU A 362 -9.94 -18.51 16.01
CA GLU A 362 -10.18 -19.05 17.36
C GLU A 362 -9.00 -18.79 18.32
N ARG A 363 -7.86 -18.32 17.81
CA ARG A 363 -6.64 -18.13 18.61
C ARG A 363 -6.54 -16.69 19.10
N GLU A 364 -6.30 -16.55 20.40
CA GLU A 364 -5.97 -15.24 20.98
C GLU A 364 -4.55 -14.81 20.57
N PRO A 365 -4.36 -13.55 20.13
CA PRO A 365 -3.05 -12.96 19.94
C PRO A 365 -2.20 -13.01 21.22
N ARG A 366 -0.90 -13.16 21.03
CA ARG A 366 0.14 -13.00 22.05
C ARG A 366 0.93 -11.72 21.73
N ASP A 367 1.70 -11.24 22.70
CA ASP A 367 2.54 -10.06 22.49
C ASP A 367 3.43 -10.19 21.25
N PHE A 368 3.49 -9.11 20.47
CA PHE A 368 4.46 -8.97 19.41
C PHE A 368 5.90 -9.01 19.96
N PRO A 369 6.83 -9.63 19.22
CA PRO A 369 8.22 -9.72 19.65
C PRO A 369 8.94 -8.37 19.58
N GLU A 370 9.99 -8.26 20.40
CA GLU A 370 10.97 -7.17 20.29
C GLU A 370 11.90 -7.43 19.11
N LEU A 371 12.36 -6.34 18.48
CA LEU A 371 13.37 -6.39 17.43
C LEU A 371 14.63 -5.67 17.90
N GLU A 372 15.76 -6.38 17.87
CA GLU A 372 17.08 -5.79 18.05
C GLU A 372 17.86 -5.87 16.74
N ILE A 373 18.48 -4.75 16.36
CA ILE A 373 19.43 -4.67 15.25
C ILE A 373 20.83 -4.83 15.83
N SER A 374 21.63 -5.70 15.22
CA SER A 374 23.01 -5.98 15.62
C SER A 374 23.86 -4.72 15.77
N ALA A 375 24.67 -4.67 16.83
CA ALA A 375 25.61 -3.59 17.08
C ALA A 375 26.68 -3.44 15.97
N ALA A 376 26.87 -4.47 15.14
CA ALA A 376 27.74 -4.40 13.96
C ALA A 376 27.20 -3.43 12.88
N ARG A 377 25.91 -3.09 12.93
CA ARG A 377 25.30 -2.08 12.05
C ARG A 377 25.32 -0.72 12.74
N PRO A 378 26.19 0.22 12.34
CA PRO A 378 26.21 1.54 12.95
C PRO A 378 24.95 2.32 12.58
N LYS A 379 24.44 3.11 13.53
CA LYS A 379 23.43 4.14 13.23
C LYS A 379 24.04 5.17 12.29
N GLY A 380 23.27 5.64 11.31
CA GLY A 380 23.82 6.51 10.25
C GLY A 380 24.59 5.75 9.14
N GLY A 381 24.63 4.41 9.19
CA GLY A 381 25.37 3.57 8.23
C GLY A 381 24.70 3.41 6.85
N SER A 382 25.17 2.44 6.07
CA SER A 382 24.54 2.07 4.79
C SER A 382 23.32 1.16 5.01
N ILE A 383 22.32 1.26 4.11
CA ILE A 383 21.21 0.31 4.01
C ILE A 383 21.63 -1.00 3.33
N ASP A 384 22.76 -0.99 2.60
CA ASP A 384 23.26 -2.12 1.83
C ASP A 384 24.16 -3.05 2.66
N GLY A 385 24.24 -4.31 2.23
CA GLY A 385 25.16 -5.31 2.79
C GLY A 385 24.73 -5.88 4.14
N TRP A 386 23.45 -5.74 4.52
CA TRP A 386 22.86 -6.37 5.70
C TRP A 386 22.66 -7.87 5.48
N ALA A 387 22.71 -8.64 6.56
CA ALA A 387 22.54 -10.09 6.57
C ALA A 387 21.43 -10.50 7.55
N ALA A 388 20.96 -11.73 7.47
CA ALA A 388 19.80 -12.17 8.26
C ALA A 388 20.10 -12.18 9.77
N GLU A 389 21.33 -12.48 10.13
CA GLU A 389 21.89 -12.47 11.48
C GLU A 389 21.98 -11.08 12.12
N ASP A 390 21.83 -10.01 11.33
CA ASP A 390 21.78 -8.64 11.87
C ASP A 390 20.47 -8.34 12.59
N PHE A 391 19.47 -9.24 12.49
CA PHE A 391 18.15 -9.07 13.09
C PHE A 391 17.91 -10.13 14.17
N VAL A 392 17.79 -9.67 15.42
CA VAL A 392 17.50 -10.52 16.57
C VAL A 392 16.06 -10.28 17.02
N ILE A 393 15.21 -11.29 16.87
CA ILE A 393 13.80 -11.22 17.23
C ILE A 393 13.61 -11.93 18.57
N LYS A 394 13.28 -11.17 19.62
CA LYS A 394 13.17 -11.69 20.99
C LYS A 394 11.72 -11.91 21.39
N GLY A 395 11.48 -13.01 22.10
CA GLY A 395 10.17 -13.30 22.67
C GLY A 395 9.10 -13.71 21.65
N TYR A 396 9.47 -14.05 20.39
CA TYR A 396 8.48 -14.50 19.41
C TYR A 396 7.90 -15.86 19.77
N ASN A 397 6.71 -15.84 20.36
CA ASN A 397 6.00 -17.01 20.86
C ASN A 397 4.67 -17.21 20.10
N PRO A 398 4.67 -17.49 18.79
CA PRO A 398 3.43 -17.67 18.05
C PRO A 398 2.77 -19.02 18.37
N HIS A 399 1.48 -19.11 18.07
CA HIS A 399 0.79 -20.38 17.91
C HIS A 399 1.41 -21.20 16.76
N LYS A 400 1.05 -22.48 16.69
CA LYS A 400 1.58 -23.39 15.65
C LYS A 400 1.26 -22.90 14.24
N THR A 401 2.12 -23.24 13.29
CA THR A 401 1.89 -22.98 11.86
C THR A 401 0.53 -23.54 11.43
N ILE A 402 -0.14 -22.82 10.53
CA ILE A 402 -1.32 -23.30 9.82
C ILE A 402 -0.92 -23.40 8.35
N ALA A 403 -1.05 -24.59 7.76
CA ALA A 403 -0.71 -24.81 6.37
C ALA A 403 -1.79 -24.18 5.47
N MET A 404 -1.35 -23.45 4.45
CA MET A 404 -2.17 -22.86 3.40
C MET A 404 -1.38 -22.98 2.10
N GLU A 405 -2.02 -23.44 1.04
CA GLU A 405 -1.39 -23.60 -0.27
C GLU A 405 -1.46 -22.28 -1.04
N MET A 406 -0.36 -21.92 -1.72
CA MET A 406 -0.34 -20.74 -2.58
C MET A 406 -1.12 -21.03 -3.86
N SER A 407 -2.04 -20.14 -4.22
CA SER A 407 -2.74 -20.19 -5.50
C SER A 407 -1.86 -19.55 -6.58
N VAL A 408 -1.40 -20.35 -7.56
CA VAL A 408 -0.52 -19.90 -8.65
C VAL A 408 -1.27 -19.45 -9.88
#